data_AF-A0A150WUN2-F1
#
_entry.id   AF-A0A150WUN2-F1
#
_cell.length_a   1.000
_cell.length_b   1.000
_cell.length_c   1.000
_cell.angle_alpha   90.00
_cell.angle_beta   90.00
_cell.angle_gamma   90.00
#
_symmetry.space_group_name_H-M   'P 1'
#
loop_
_entity.id
_entity.type
_entity.pdbx_description
1 polymer ?
#
loop_
_entity_poly.entity_id
_entity_poly.type
_entity_poly.pdbx_seq_one_letter_code
_entity_poly.pdbx_strand_id
1 'polypeptide(L)'
;MRSLILILPALILAACTTAPKKEVSTPPLAAEPVAEETTAIDYVAIQRHLQLERDRDSLGFSEKSFNTCDTGYGYSRSQNCHKEHLVVIHFRLLCRDSEGTISTVLSDADLQPLNGRSVRWNLKGIQGVTTTDSQGYGQIVTAAVPSQRTQRLKLAVGSQFLYMRANEIQKVITPQPWCDSY
;
A
#
# COMPACT_ATOMS: atom_id res chain seq x y z
N MET A 1 -42.77 57.07 -15.06
CA MET A 1 -42.72 58.42 -15.67
C MET A 1 -41.56 59.19 -15.04
N ARG A 2 -40.70 59.80 -15.89
CA ARG A 2 -39.72 60.88 -15.63
C ARG A 2 -38.46 60.52 -14.82
N SER A 3 -37.31 60.36 -15.49
CA SER A 3 -36.31 61.40 -15.90
C SER A 3 -35.40 61.78 -14.71
N LEU A 4 -34.17 61.25 -14.59
CA LEU A 4 -32.88 61.67 -15.21
C LEU A 4 -32.47 63.11 -14.84
N ILE A 5 -31.29 63.27 -14.20
CA ILE A 5 -30.25 64.29 -14.49
C ILE A 5 -29.00 64.04 -13.62
N LEU A 6 -27.85 63.96 -14.30
CA LEU A 6 -26.46 63.98 -13.81
C LEU A 6 -26.11 65.29 -13.10
N ILE A 7 -25.21 65.27 -12.11
CA ILE A 7 -24.10 66.25 -11.98
C ILE A 7 -22.87 65.59 -11.34
N LEU A 8 -21.77 65.53 -12.10
CA LEU A 8 -20.39 65.35 -11.62
C LEU A 8 -19.85 66.72 -11.18
N PRO A 9 -18.92 66.76 -10.21
CA PRO A 9 -17.68 67.47 -10.53
C PRO A 9 -16.43 66.72 -10.09
N ALA A 10 -15.42 66.78 -10.97
CA ALA A 10 -14.04 66.44 -10.70
C ALA A 10 -13.42 67.47 -9.76
N LEU A 11 -12.67 67.02 -8.75
CA LEU A 11 -11.61 67.81 -8.12
C LEU A 11 -10.36 66.94 -8.00
N ILE A 12 -9.36 67.30 -8.81
CA ILE A 12 -8.00 66.78 -8.78
C ILE A 12 -7.25 67.58 -7.72
N LEU A 13 -6.67 66.91 -6.72
CA LEU A 13 -5.58 67.46 -5.92
C LEU A 13 -4.45 66.43 -5.89
N ALA A 14 -3.43 66.71 -6.69
CA ALA A 14 -2.13 66.10 -6.59
C ALA A 14 -1.45 66.59 -5.31
N ALA A 15 -0.96 65.67 -4.50
CA ALA A 15 0.08 65.94 -3.51
C ALA A 15 0.93 64.69 -3.33
N CYS A 16 2.15 64.73 -3.88
CA CYS A 16 3.21 63.80 -3.55
C CYS A 16 3.59 63.96 -2.08
N THR A 17 3.51 62.88 -1.31
CA THR A 17 4.22 62.78 -0.04
C THR A 17 5.05 61.50 -0.03
N THR A 18 6.35 61.74 0.07
CA THR A 18 7.48 60.84 0.25
C THR A 18 7.18 59.64 1.15
N ALA A 19 7.37 58.43 0.61
CA ALA A 19 7.40 57.20 1.40
C ALA A 19 8.65 57.18 2.30
N PRO A 20 8.52 56.94 3.62
CA PRO A 20 9.66 56.74 4.48
C PRO A 20 10.24 55.32 4.30
N LYS A 21 11.56 55.31 4.40
CA LYS A 21 12.51 54.22 4.19
C LYS A 21 12.38 53.17 5.31
N LYS A 22 12.04 51.94 4.91
CA LYS A 22 12.51 50.64 5.42
C LYS A 22 13.11 50.64 6.85
N GLU A 23 12.31 50.31 7.85
CA GLU A 23 12.79 49.65 9.07
C GLU A 23 12.73 48.14 8.86
N VAL A 24 13.91 47.51 8.90
CA VAL A 24 14.06 46.06 8.93
C VAL A 24 13.67 45.59 10.33
N SER A 25 12.39 45.31 10.54
CA SER A 25 11.97 44.44 11.63
C SER A 25 12.24 43.01 11.19
N THR A 26 13.28 42.40 11.75
CA THR A 26 13.56 40.97 11.65
C THR A 26 12.26 40.21 11.98
N PRO A 27 11.69 39.41 11.06
CA PRO A 27 10.62 38.50 11.43
C PRO A 27 11.18 37.50 12.45
N PRO A 28 10.44 37.12 13.51
CA PRO A 28 10.80 35.93 14.26
C PRO A 28 10.90 34.80 13.24
N LEU A 29 12.06 34.13 13.23
CA LEU A 29 12.37 32.97 12.41
C LEU A 29 11.13 32.08 12.43
N ALA A 30 10.39 32.04 11.33
CA ALA A 30 9.30 31.11 11.18
C ALA A 30 9.94 29.75 11.40
N ALA A 31 9.54 29.06 12.47
CA ALA A 31 9.94 27.69 12.68
C ALA A 31 9.66 26.99 11.35
N GLU A 32 10.72 26.54 10.70
CA GLU A 32 10.59 25.69 9.53
C GLU A 32 9.58 24.61 9.90
N PRO A 33 8.55 24.35 9.07
CA PRO A 33 7.70 23.21 9.31
C PRO A 33 8.65 22.03 9.40
N VAL A 34 8.80 21.46 10.60
CA VAL A 34 9.54 20.21 10.80
C VAL A 34 8.93 19.28 9.79
N ALA A 35 9.68 18.99 8.72
CA ALA A 35 9.28 18.00 7.76
C ALA A 35 9.08 16.75 8.60
N GLU A 36 7.83 16.33 8.80
CA GLU A 36 7.55 14.99 9.26
C GLU A 36 8.21 14.09 8.23
N GLU A 37 9.42 13.64 8.54
CA GLU A 37 10.02 12.51 7.84
C GLU A 37 9.03 11.37 8.04
N THR A 38 8.14 11.17 7.07
CA THR A 38 7.37 9.94 6.94
C THR A 38 8.39 8.86 6.65
N THR A 39 9.06 8.38 7.69
CA THR A 39 9.95 7.24 7.62
C THR A 39 9.11 6.08 7.13
N ALA A 40 9.39 5.63 5.90
CA ALA A 40 8.70 4.48 5.35
C ALA A 40 8.92 3.28 6.28
N ILE A 41 7.85 2.60 6.66
CA ILE A 41 7.91 1.46 7.57
C ILE A 41 8.71 0.33 6.91
N ASP A 42 9.75 -0.16 7.60
CA ASP A 42 10.57 -1.27 7.12
C ASP A 42 9.98 -2.60 7.58
N TYR A 43 9.01 -3.10 6.80
CA TYR A 43 8.36 -4.37 7.08
C TYR A 43 9.30 -5.58 7.04
N VAL A 44 10.40 -5.51 6.27
CA VAL A 44 11.38 -6.60 6.16
C VAL A 44 12.20 -6.69 7.45
N ALA A 45 12.61 -5.56 8.02
CA ALA A 45 13.29 -5.53 9.31
C ALA A 45 12.38 -6.02 10.45
N ILE A 46 11.10 -5.64 10.45
CA ILE A 46 10.12 -6.15 11.44
C ILE A 46 9.94 -7.66 11.28
N GLN A 47 9.87 -8.18 10.04
CA GLN A 47 9.74 -9.61 9.78
C GLN A 47 10.92 -10.42 10.37
N ARG A 48 12.15 -9.93 10.19
CA ARG A 48 13.37 -10.49 10.79
C ARG A 48 13.31 -10.47 12.31
N HIS A 49 13.01 -9.30 12.88
CA HIS A 49 12.92 -9.11 14.32
C HIS A 49 11.91 -10.08 14.96
N LEU A 50 10.75 -10.27 14.31
CA LEU A 50 9.71 -11.19 14.77
C LEU A 50 9.96 -12.65 14.40
N GLN A 51 11.06 -12.99 13.72
CA GLN A 51 11.37 -14.35 13.26
C GLN A 51 10.20 -14.94 12.47
N LEU A 52 9.71 -14.17 11.50
CA LEU A 52 8.67 -14.58 10.54
C LEU A 52 9.23 -14.85 9.13
N GLU A 53 10.55 -14.84 9.00
CA GLU A 53 11.22 -15.35 7.80
C GLU A 53 10.97 -16.85 7.69
N ARG A 54 10.66 -17.30 6.49
CA ARG A 54 10.43 -18.70 6.17
C ARG A 54 10.98 -18.97 4.78
N ASP A 55 11.29 -20.23 4.52
CA ASP A 55 11.62 -20.67 3.18
C ASP A 55 10.49 -20.34 2.23
N ARG A 56 10.83 -19.95 1.01
CA ARG A 56 9.88 -19.57 -0.04
C ARG A 56 8.83 -20.66 -0.29
N ASP A 57 9.24 -21.92 -0.19
CA ASP A 57 8.38 -23.08 -0.44
C ASP A 57 7.48 -23.41 0.77
N SER A 58 7.71 -22.76 1.92
CA SER A 58 6.82 -22.78 3.09
C SER A 58 5.62 -21.86 2.87
N LEU A 59 4.69 -22.32 2.04
CA LEU A 59 3.46 -21.61 1.72
C LEU A 59 2.58 -21.37 2.95
N GLY A 60 1.68 -20.40 2.85
CA GLY A 60 0.66 -20.15 3.86
C GLY A 60 0.83 -18.86 4.63
N PHE A 61 -0.05 -18.72 5.62
CA PHE A 61 -0.19 -17.54 6.47
C PHE A 61 0.65 -17.63 7.73
N SER A 62 1.29 -16.53 8.10
CA SER A 62 1.95 -16.35 9.39
C SER A 62 1.66 -14.97 9.93
N GLU A 63 1.50 -14.88 11.23
CA GLU A 63 1.18 -13.62 11.90
C GLU A 63 1.79 -13.62 13.31
N LYS A 64 2.43 -12.52 13.68
CA LYS A 64 2.84 -12.23 15.06
C LYS A 64 2.50 -10.79 15.38
N SER A 65 2.09 -10.57 16.62
CA SER A 65 1.86 -9.23 17.11
C SER A 65 3.15 -8.58 17.62
N PHE A 66 3.24 -7.27 17.48
CA PHE A 66 4.35 -6.46 17.97
C PHE A 66 3.85 -5.11 18.49
N ASN A 67 4.65 -4.44 19.30
CA ASN A 67 4.41 -3.06 19.75
C ASN A 67 5.21 -2.11 18.86
N THR A 68 4.53 -1.11 18.30
CA THR A 68 5.13 -0.17 17.34
C THR A 68 6.29 0.63 17.94
N CYS A 69 6.21 1.02 19.22
CA CYS A 69 7.27 1.79 19.87
C CYS A 69 8.51 0.96 20.21
N ASP A 70 8.34 -0.33 20.46
CA ASP A 70 9.46 -1.23 20.79
C ASP A 70 10.26 -1.64 19.55
N THR A 71 9.63 -1.62 18.36
CA THR A 71 10.28 -2.07 17.12
C THR A 71 11.17 -0.99 16.49
N GLY A 72 10.69 0.26 16.41
CA GLY A 72 11.48 1.37 15.90
C GLY A 72 11.92 1.28 14.43
N TYR A 73 11.25 0.47 13.60
CA TYR A 73 11.51 0.27 12.16
C TYR A 73 10.58 1.12 11.29
N GLY A 74 10.69 2.44 11.44
CA GLY A 74 9.77 3.43 10.81
C GLY A 74 8.56 3.81 11.68
N TYR A 75 8.42 3.19 12.86
CA TYR A 75 7.51 3.66 13.90
C TYR A 75 8.25 4.55 14.91
N SER A 76 7.55 5.56 15.42
CA SER A 76 8.06 6.38 16.53
C SER A 76 8.29 5.51 17.77
N ARG A 77 9.41 5.72 18.45
CA ARG A 77 9.75 5.00 19.69
C ARG A 77 9.03 5.51 20.94
N SER A 78 8.32 6.63 20.83
CA SER A 78 7.73 7.31 22.00
C SER A 78 6.31 7.84 21.78
N GLN A 79 5.82 7.85 20.54
CA GLN A 79 4.51 8.42 20.20
C GLN A 79 3.65 7.39 19.47
N ASN A 80 2.33 7.47 19.66
CA ASN A 80 1.35 6.61 19.00
C ASN A 80 1.65 5.11 19.18
N CYS A 81 2.14 4.71 20.35
CA CYS A 81 2.43 3.32 20.67
C CYS A 81 1.14 2.50 20.70
N HIS A 82 1.10 1.44 19.90
CA HIS A 82 -0.01 0.50 19.90
C HIS A 82 0.47 -0.87 19.45
N LYS A 83 -0.42 -1.85 19.61
CA LYS A 83 -0.18 -3.21 19.17
C LYS A 83 -0.65 -3.36 17.73
N GLU A 84 0.22 -3.87 16.88
CA GLU A 84 -0.12 -4.29 15.52
C GLU A 84 0.24 -5.77 15.32
N HIS A 85 -0.21 -6.31 14.21
CA HIS A 85 0.06 -7.66 13.75
C HIS A 85 0.82 -7.58 12.44
N LEU A 86 2.06 -8.09 12.42
CA LEU A 86 2.76 -8.30 11.17
C LEU A 86 2.23 -9.58 10.54
N VAL A 87 1.75 -9.46 9.31
CA VAL A 87 1.17 -10.53 8.51
C VAL A 87 2.13 -10.84 7.37
N VAL A 88 2.48 -12.12 7.25
CA VAL A 88 3.33 -12.66 6.17
C VAL A 88 2.58 -13.78 5.47
N ILE A 89 2.31 -13.60 4.18
CA ILE A 89 1.63 -14.60 3.35
C ILE A 89 2.56 -15.02 2.22
N HIS A 90 2.94 -16.30 2.21
CA HIS A 90 3.61 -16.92 1.06
C HIS A 90 2.58 -17.67 0.24
N PHE A 91 2.59 -17.47 -1.06
CA PHE A 91 1.68 -18.14 -1.98
C PHE A 91 2.40 -18.54 -3.25
N ARG A 92 1.83 -19.51 -3.96
CA ARG A 92 2.28 -19.89 -5.30
C ARG A 92 1.13 -19.79 -6.28
N LEU A 93 1.29 -19.01 -7.33
CA LEU A 93 0.34 -18.92 -8.43
C LEU A 93 0.75 -19.85 -9.57
N LEU A 94 -0.17 -20.71 -9.94
CA LEU A 94 -0.02 -21.67 -11.01
C LEU A 94 -1.19 -21.52 -11.98
N CYS A 95 -0.87 -21.54 -13.25
CA CYS A 95 -1.80 -21.59 -14.35
C CYS A 95 -2.02 -23.04 -14.77
N ARG A 96 -3.26 -23.34 -15.21
CA ARG A 96 -3.57 -24.55 -15.96
C ARG A 96 -3.92 -24.16 -17.40
N ASP A 97 -3.16 -24.68 -18.35
CA ASP A 97 -3.29 -24.40 -19.80
C ASP A 97 -4.36 -25.28 -20.49
N SER A 98 -5.46 -25.62 -19.80
CA SER A 98 -6.55 -26.39 -20.41
C SER A 98 -7.92 -26.07 -19.82
N GLU A 99 -8.89 -25.74 -20.69
CA GLU A 99 -10.31 -25.52 -20.33
C GLU A 99 -11.12 -26.82 -20.20
N GLY A 100 -10.52 -27.98 -20.49
CA GLY A 100 -11.22 -29.26 -20.54
C GLY A 100 -11.44 -29.93 -19.18
N THR A 101 -12.50 -30.75 -19.09
CA THR A 101 -12.65 -31.74 -18.01
C THR A 101 -11.55 -32.79 -18.14
N ILE A 102 -10.63 -32.85 -17.19
CA ILE A 102 -9.68 -33.96 -17.12
C ILE A 102 -10.32 -35.11 -16.34
N SER A 103 -10.19 -36.32 -16.88
CA SER A 103 -10.56 -37.56 -16.18
C SER A 103 -9.46 -38.04 -15.24
N THR A 104 -8.28 -37.42 -15.28
CA THR A 104 -7.10 -37.76 -14.47
C THR A 104 -6.89 -36.77 -13.33
N VAL A 105 -6.17 -37.21 -12.29
CA VAL A 105 -5.77 -36.34 -11.17
C VAL A 105 -4.80 -35.28 -11.70
N LEU A 106 -5.11 -34.01 -11.43
CA LEU A 106 -4.25 -32.89 -11.79
C LEU A 106 -2.89 -33.04 -11.13
N SER A 107 -1.82 -33.07 -11.92
CA SER A 107 -0.46 -33.17 -11.45
C SER A 107 0.29 -31.84 -11.58
N ASP A 108 1.43 -31.73 -10.91
CA ASP A 108 2.28 -30.53 -11.01
C ASP A 108 2.87 -30.33 -12.41
N ALA A 109 2.93 -31.38 -13.24
CA ALA A 109 3.36 -31.29 -14.63
C ALA A 109 2.32 -30.62 -15.54
N ASP A 110 1.05 -30.64 -15.14
CA ASP A 110 -0.06 -30.01 -15.88
C ASP A 110 -0.23 -28.52 -15.53
N LEU A 111 0.64 -28.01 -14.66
CA LEU A 111 0.58 -26.67 -14.10
C LEU A 111 1.83 -25.87 -14.46
N GLN A 112 1.61 -24.69 -15.03
CA GLN A 112 2.69 -23.76 -15.34
C GLN A 112 2.76 -22.66 -14.29
N PRO A 113 3.95 -22.29 -13.79
CA PRO A 113 4.08 -21.18 -12.87
C PRO A 113 3.75 -19.85 -13.55
N LEU A 114 2.98 -19.00 -12.88
CA LEU A 114 2.79 -17.62 -13.32
C LEU A 114 4.05 -16.81 -12.97
N ASN A 115 5.02 -16.78 -13.88
CA ASN A 115 6.29 -16.09 -13.72
C ASN A 115 6.16 -14.57 -13.90
N GLY A 116 6.78 -13.79 -13.00
CA GLY A 116 6.98 -12.34 -13.18
C GLY A 116 5.68 -11.54 -13.20
N ARG A 117 4.59 -12.09 -12.67
CA ARG A 117 3.27 -11.46 -12.73
C ARG A 117 3.11 -10.47 -11.58
N SER A 118 2.65 -9.27 -11.91
CA SER A 118 2.24 -8.27 -10.92
C SER A 118 0.89 -8.65 -10.33
N VAL A 119 0.91 -9.01 -9.05
CA VAL A 119 -0.25 -9.45 -8.28
C VAL A 119 -0.68 -8.31 -7.36
N ARG A 120 -1.80 -7.69 -7.71
CA ARG A 120 -2.47 -6.73 -6.83
C ARG A 120 -3.22 -7.51 -5.76
N TRP A 121 -3.03 -7.13 -4.50
CA TRP A 121 -3.66 -7.81 -3.38
C TRP A 121 -4.43 -6.83 -2.50
N ASN A 122 -5.50 -7.33 -1.87
CA ASN A 122 -6.23 -6.61 -0.84
C ASN A 122 -6.57 -7.54 0.32
N LEU A 123 -6.24 -7.12 1.53
CA LEU A 123 -6.51 -7.82 2.78
C LEU A 123 -7.20 -6.84 3.73
N LYS A 124 -8.52 -6.97 3.87
CA LYS A 124 -9.36 -6.14 4.76
C LYS A 124 -9.08 -4.63 4.63
N GLY A 125 -9.02 -4.11 3.40
CA GLY A 125 -8.82 -2.68 3.16
C GLY A 125 -7.35 -2.24 3.09
N ILE A 126 -6.41 -3.10 3.49
CA ILE A 126 -4.99 -2.92 3.19
C ILE A 126 -4.73 -3.47 1.80
N GLN A 127 -3.97 -2.77 0.99
CA GLN A 127 -3.70 -3.16 -0.38
C GLN A 127 -2.24 -2.94 -0.75
N GLY A 128 -1.79 -3.69 -1.74
CA GLY A 128 -0.47 -3.53 -2.29
C GLY A 128 -0.29 -4.33 -3.56
N VAL A 129 0.96 -4.40 -4.00
CA VAL A 129 1.37 -5.14 -5.18
C VAL A 129 2.57 -5.98 -4.79
N THR A 130 2.61 -7.22 -5.27
CA THR A 130 3.78 -8.08 -5.19
C THR A 130 4.01 -8.70 -6.56
N THR A 131 5.23 -9.17 -6.81
CA THR A 131 5.57 -9.82 -8.08
C THR A 131 5.94 -11.27 -7.81
N THR A 132 5.43 -12.19 -8.65
CA THR A 132 5.82 -13.60 -8.55
C THR A 132 7.20 -13.86 -9.15
N ASP A 133 7.92 -14.83 -8.59
CA ASP A 133 9.21 -15.29 -9.12
C ASP A 133 9.06 -16.26 -10.31
N SER A 134 10.18 -16.81 -10.79
CA SER A 134 10.20 -17.75 -11.93
C SER A 134 9.42 -19.04 -11.71
N GLN A 135 9.13 -19.41 -10.45
CA GLN A 135 8.39 -20.60 -10.07
C GLN A 135 6.97 -20.26 -9.58
N GLY A 136 6.55 -19.00 -9.74
CA GLY A 136 5.22 -18.50 -9.42
C GLY A 136 5.02 -18.16 -7.95
N TYR A 137 6.08 -18.15 -7.14
CA TYR A 137 5.98 -17.80 -5.72
C TYR A 137 5.91 -16.29 -5.52
N GLY A 138 5.06 -15.85 -4.60
CA GLY A 138 4.97 -14.46 -4.18
C GLY A 138 4.86 -14.34 -2.66
N GLN A 139 5.14 -13.14 -2.16
CA GLN A 139 5.08 -12.82 -0.75
C GLN A 139 4.31 -11.52 -0.53
N ILE A 140 3.42 -11.52 0.46
CA ILE A 140 2.79 -10.32 1.02
C ILE A 140 3.33 -10.13 2.43
N VAL A 141 3.85 -8.94 2.71
CA VAL A 141 4.27 -8.52 4.04
C VAL A 141 3.59 -7.20 4.35
N THR A 142 2.81 -7.15 5.43
CA THR A 142 2.10 -5.94 5.84
C THR A 142 1.81 -5.96 7.35
N ALA A 143 1.63 -4.79 7.95
CA ALA A 143 1.10 -4.68 9.31
C ALA A 143 -0.38 -4.27 9.30
N ALA A 144 -1.10 -4.67 10.35
CA ALA A 144 -2.49 -4.30 10.58
C ALA A 144 -2.77 -4.21 12.09
N VAL A 145 -3.61 -3.26 12.50
CA VAL A 145 -4.03 -3.16 13.91
C VAL A 145 -4.81 -4.41 14.37
N PRO A 146 -5.90 -4.83 13.70
CA PRO A 146 -6.54 -6.11 14.02
C PRO A 146 -5.85 -7.28 13.32
N SER A 147 -5.91 -8.47 13.92
CA SER A 147 -5.48 -9.73 13.29
C SER A 147 -6.21 -9.95 11.96
N GLN A 148 -5.46 -10.40 10.95
CA GLN A 148 -5.95 -10.63 9.60
C GLN A 148 -6.21 -12.11 9.30
N ARG A 149 -5.96 -13.01 10.25
CA ARG A 149 -5.99 -14.46 10.06
C ARG A 149 -7.25 -14.99 9.37
N THR A 150 -8.43 -14.48 9.74
CA THR A 150 -9.73 -14.94 9.23
C THR A 150 -10.30 -14.03 8.13
N GLN A 151 -9.56 -13.00 7.72
CA GLN A 151 -10.05 -12.03 6.75
C GLN A 151 -9.91 -12.56 5.33
N ARG A 152 -10.68 -11.95 4.41
CA ARG A 152 -10.64 -12.30 2.99
C ARG A 152 -9.45 -11.61 2.32
N LEU A 153 -8.62 -12.42 1.68
CA LEU A 153 -7.58 -12.00 0.77
C LEU A 153 -8.15 -12.00 -0.66
N LYS A 154 -8.03 -10.86 -1.34
CA LYS A 154 -8.20 -10.74 -2.78
C LYS A 154 -6.84 -10.79 -3.45
N LEU A 155 -6.66 -11.63 -4.44
CA LEU A 155 -5.52 -11.57 -5.37
C LEU A 155 -6.05 -11.23 -6.77
N ALA A 156 -5.34 -10.38 -7.50
CA ALA A 156 -5.74 -9.94 -8.83
C ALA A 156 -4.54 -9.80 -9.77
N VAL A 157 -4.69 -10.31 -10.98
CA VAL A 157 -3.74 -10.17 -12.10
C VAL A 157 -4.53 -9.65 -13.30
N GLY A 158 -4.07 -8.54 -13.89
CA GLY A 158 -4.83 -7.84 -14.93
C GLY A 158 -6.23 -7.43 -14.46
N SER A 159 -7.27 -7.76 -15.24
CA SER A 159 -8.68 -7.54 -14.89
C SER A 159 -9.28 -8.64 -14.01
N GLN A 160 -8.55 -9.73 -13.80
CA GLN A 160 -9.07 -10.93 -13.15
C GLN A 160 -8.72 -10.95 -11.66
N PHE A 161 -9.59 -11.55 -10.85
CA PHE A 161 -9.36 -11.64 -9.41
C PHE A 161 -9.97 -12.89 -8.80
N LEU A 162 -9.47 -13.25 -7.63
CA LEU A 162 -9.98 -14.34 -6.81
C LEU A 162 -10.02 -13.91 -5.35
N TYR A 163 -10.94 -14.49 -4.59
CA TYR A 163 -11.06 -14.30 -3.15
C TYR A 163 -10.86 -15.62 -2.42
N MET A 164 -10.14 -15.56 -1.31
CA MET A 164 -9.92 -16.68 -0.40
C MET A 164 -9.75 -16.16 1.02
N ARG A 165 -9.79 -17.05 2.02
CA ARG A 165 -9.40 -16.66 3.38
C ARG A 165 -7.88 -16.59 3.49
N ALA A 166 -7.38 -15.62 4.24
CA ALA A 166 -5.94 -15.40 4.40
C ALA A 166 -5.23 -16.63 4.97
N ASN A 167 -5.86 -17.39 5.87
CA ASN A 167 -5.28 -18.60 6.47
C ASN A 167 -5.40 -19.87 5.60
N GLU A 168 -6.12 -19.83 4.49
CA GLU A 168 -6.34 -20.98 3.60
C GLU A 168 -5.46 -20.91 2.35
N ILE A 169 -4.82 -19.77 2.10
CA ILE A 169 -3.96 -19.61 0.93
C ILE A 169 -2.72 -20.51 1.05
N GLN A 170 -2.45 -21.27 0.00
CA GLN A 170 -1.22 -22.02 -0.15
C GLN A 170 -0.81 -21.96 -1.64
N LYS A 171 -1.16 -23.00 -2.38
CA LYS A 171 -1.04 -23.11 -3.82
C LYS A 171 -2.36 -22.73 -4.47
N VAL A 172 -2.32 -21.74 -5.35
CA VAL A 172 -3.49 -21.20 -6.03
C VAL A 172 -3.40 -21.57 -7.50
N ILE A 173 -4.30 -22.44 -7.94
CA ILE A 173 -4.47 -22.76 -9.35
C ILE A 173 -5.46 -21.75 -9.93
N THR A 174 -4.96 -20.90 -10.80
CA THR A 174 -5.69 -19.76 -11.34
C THR A 174 -6.50 -20.15 -12.57
N PRO A 175 -7.63 -19.48 -12.84
CA PRO A 175 -8.38 -19.65 -14.10
C PRO A 175 -7.52 -19.32 -15.33
N GLN A 176 -7.84 -19.89 -16.49
CA GLN A 176 -7.10 -19.66 -17.75
C GLN A 176 -6.86 -18.18 -18.08
N PRO A 177 -7.81 -17.24 -17.86
CA PRO A 177 -7.56 -15.83 -18.16
C PRO A 177 -6.33 -15.21 -17.48
N TRP A 178 -5.78 -15.82 -16.42
CA TRP A 178 -4.53 -15.37 -15.79
C TRP A 178 -3.29 -15.86 -16.54
N CYS A 179 -3.39 -16.98 -17.23
CA CYS A 179 -2.32 -17.61 -18.03
C CYS A 179 -1.88 -16.71 -19.18
N ASP A 180 -2.86 -16.19 -19.92
CA ASP A 180 -2.67 -15.50 -21.19
C ASP A 180 -2.74 -13.97 -21.08
N SER A 181 -2.76 -13.44 -19.86
CA SER A 181 -2.83 -11.99 -19.64
C SER A 181 -1.48 -11.33 -20.00
N TYR A 182 -1.34 -10.93 -21.26
CA TYR A 182 -0.22 -10.13 -21.80
C TYR A 182 -0.45 -8.63 -21.58
#